data_AF-A0A940R1T3-F1
#
_entry.id   AF-A0A940R1T3-F1
#
_cell.length_a   1.000
_cell.length_b   1.000
_cell.length_c   1.000
_cell.angle_alpha   90.00
_cell.angle_beta   90.00
_cell.angle_gamma   90.00
#
_symmetry.space_group_name_H-M   'P 1'
#
loop_
_entity.id
_entity.type
_entity.pdbx_description
1 polymer ?
#
loop_
_entity_poly.entity_id
_entity_poly.type
_entity_poly.pdbx_seq_one_letter_code
_entity_poly.pdbx_strand_id
1 'polypeptide(L)'
;MGIFLDQRLMAKEEMISMKSFLCKLGIVLVVVVTVFAYADVWGENWKSFGSTPSGSFYYDFDSITLVSKNLIKVWTQLVFSPAGISQMVEAFGPKYNNLQNQVGQFDIDCAESKVRITFFNYSRDGEMLASGQYKKGEWVLVPSGTVVSTLIQELCGLLTEGQFKEF
;
A
#
# COMPACT_ATOMS: atom_id res chain seq x y z
N MET A 1 -27.72 -66.60 27.05
CA MET A 1 -27.12 -66.37 25.72
C MET A 1 -27.80 -65.13 25.13
N GLY A 2 -27.26 -63.93 25.41
CA GLY A 2 -27.96 -62.67 25.09
C GLY A 2 -27.13 -61.41 25.38
N ILE A 3 -26.17 -61.50 26.29
CA ILE A 3 -25.34 -60.35 26.72
C ILE A 3 -24.16 -60.09 25.75
N PHE A 4 -23.79 -61.08 24.93
CA PHE A 4 -22.62 -61.00 24.04
C PHE A 4 -22.89 -60.36 22.66
N LEU A 5 -24.17 -60.25 22.26
CA LEU A 5 -24.56 -59.58 21.01
C LEU A 5 -24.64 -58.06 21.15
N ASP A 6 -24.86 -57.57 22.37
CA ASP A 6 -25.05 -56.15 22.68
C ASP A 6 -23.75 -55.34 22.53
N GLN A 7 -22.62 -55.87 23.03
CA GLN A 7 -21.34 -55.14 22.97
C GLN A 7 -20.77 -54.95 21.55
N ARG A 8 -21.13 -55.80 20.58
CA ARG A 8 -20.68 -55.64 19.18
C ARG A 8 -21.49 -54.59 18.42
N LEU A 9 -22.73 -54.33 18.82
CA LEU A 9 -23.56 -53.28 18.23
C LEU A 9 -23.09 -51.90 18.71
N MET A 10 -22.81 -51.74 20.01
CA MET A 10 -22.34 -50.47 20.57
C MET A 10 -21.00 -50.01 19.96
N ALA A 11 -20.03 -50.91 19.77
CA ALA A 11 -18.75 -50.56 19.13
C ALA A 11 -18.87 -50.14 17.65
N LYS A 12 -19.91 -50.60 16.95
CA LYS A 12 -20.18 -50.21 15.55
C LYS A 12 -20.79 -48.81 15.47
N GLU A 13 -21.69 -48.46 16.38
CA GLU A 13 -22.34 -47.15 16.40
C GLU A 13 -21.36 -46.03 16.75
N GLU A 14 -20.45 -46.24 17.70
CA GLU A 14 -19.41 -45.26 18.05
C GLU A 14 -18.40 -45.04 16.91
N MET A 15 -18.02 -46.12 16.21
CA MET A 15 -17.11 -46.04 15.06
C MET A 15 -17.74 -45.34 13.84
N ILE A 16 -19.07 -45.46 13.66
CA ILE A 16 -19.81 -44.74 12.61
C ILE A 16 -19.92 -43.24 12.98
N SER A 17 -20.19 -42.93 14.24
CA SER A 17 -20.23 -41.57 14.77
C SER A 17 -18.88 -40.85 14.59
N MET A 18 -17.77 -41.48 14.98
CA MET A 18 -16.43 -40.89 14.93
C MET A 18 -15.96 -40.59 13.50
N LYS A 19 -16.34 -41.42 12.52
CA LYS A 19 -16.09 -41.16 11.09
C LYS A 19 -16.91 -39.99 10.54
N SER A 20 -18.15 -39.82 11.03
CA SER A 20 -19.01 -38.68 10.66
C SER A 20 -18.45 -37.35 11.16
N PHE A 21 -17.88 -37.32 12.38
CA PHE A 21 -17.24 -36.13 12.92
C PHE A 21 -15.97 -35.74 12.16
N LEU A 22 -15.13 -36.70 11.77
CA LEU A 22 -13.90 -36.44 10.99
C LEU A 22 -14.20 -35.87 9.60
N CYS A 23 -15.22 -36.37 8.90
CA CYS A 23 -15.63 -35.82 7.60
C CYS A 23 -16.15 -34.37 7.71
N LYS A 24 -16.95 -34.08 8.74
CA LYS A 24 -17.48 -32.71 8.96
C LYS A 24 -16.37 -31.72 9.33
N LEU A 25 -15.40 -32.15 10.14
CA LEU A 25 -14.24 -31.31 10.48
C LEU A 25 -13.36 -31.01 9.26
N GLY A 26 -13.18 -31.99 8.37
CA GLY A 26 -12.46 -31.83 7.11
C GLY A 26 -13.12 -30.80 6.18
N ILE A 27 -14.45 -30.83 6.06
CA ILE A 27 -15.19 -29.84 5.24
C ILE A 27 -15.04 -28.43 5.81
N VAL A 28 -15.16 -28.27 7.13
CA VAL A 28 -14.98 -26.96 7.78
C VAL A 28 -13.57 -26.42 7.56
N LEU A 29 -12.54 -27.26 7.69
CA LEU A 29 -11.15 -26.88 7.42
C LEU A 29 -10.93 -26.45 5.97
N VAL A 30 -11.50 -27.18 5.00
CA VAL A 30 -11.41 -26.80 3.58
C VAL A 30 -12.08 -25.46 3.31
N VAL A 31 -13.28 -25.22 3.85
CA VAL A 31 -13.99 -23.94 3.70
C VAL A 31 -13.18 -22.79 4.31
N VAL A 32 -12.65 -22.97 5.53
CA VAL A 32 -11.80 -21.96 6.18
C VAL A 32 -10.56 -21.64 5.35
N VAL A 33 -9.83 -22.64 4.86
CA VAL A 33 -8.64 -22.42 4.03
C VAL A 33 -8.99 -21.71 2.71
N THR A 34 -10.09 -22.08 2.06
CA THR A 34 -10.51 -21.40 0.82
C THR A 34 -10.92 -19.94 1.06
N VAL A 35 -11.57 -19.62 2.19
CA VAL A 35 -11.96 -18.23 2.50
C VAL A 35 -10.74 -17.36 2.80
N PHE A 36 -9.72 -17.89 3.49
CA PHE A 36 -8.49 -17.14 3.78
C PHE A 36 -7.50 -17.09 2.60
N ALA A 37 -7.59 -18.01 1.63
CA ALA A 37 -6.77 -17.98 0.41
C ALA A 37 -7.25 -16.93 -0.61
N TYR A 38 -8.49 -16.43 -0.47
CA TYR A 38 -9.08 -15.36 -1.27
C TYR A 38 -9.04 -13.99 -0.58
N ALA A 39 -8.14 -13.80 0.38
CA ALA A 39 -7.70 -12.43 0.65
C ALA A 39 -6.94 -11.99 -0.60
N ASP A 40 -7.60 -11.22 -1.46
CA ASP A 40 -6.87 -10.32 -2.35
C ASP A 40 -5.91 -9.57 -1.43
N VAL A 41 -4.62 -9.87 -1.52
CA VAL A 41 -3.61 -8.95 -1.04
C VAL A 41 -3.70 -7.85 -2.07
N TRP A 42 -4.43 -6.79 -1.74
CA TRP A 42 -4.39 -5.52 -2.45
C TRP A 42 -2.97 -4.99 -2.23
N GLY A 43 -2.00 -5.61 -2.90
CA GLY A 43 -0.62 -5.19 -2.91
C GLY A 43 -0.60 -3.91 -3.72
N GLU A 44 -0.64 -2.79 -3.01
CA GLU A 44 -0.53 -1.46 -3.59
C GLU A 44 0.64 -1.46 -4.61
N ASN A 45 0.36 -1.08 -5.86
CA ASN A 45 1.27 -1.20 -6.99
C ASN A 45 2.30 -0.06 -6.99
N TRP A 46 3.11 -0.01 -5.92
CA TRP A 46 4.12 1.00 -5.72
C TRP A 46 5.32 0.77 -6.63
N LYS A 47 5.64 1.76 -7.46
CA LYS A 47 6.82 1.79 -8.33
C LYS A 47 7.84 2.79 -7.79
N SER A 48 9.10 2.36 -7.69
CA SER A 48 10.21 3.23 -7.28
C SER A 48 10.55 4.21 -8.40
N PHE A 49 10.72 5.50 -8.07
CA PHE A 49 11.15 6.52 -9.02
C PHE A 49 12.42 7.27 -8.59
N GLY A 50 13.00 6.91 -7.44
CA GLY A 50 14.29 7.45 -7.02
C GLY A 50 14.62 7.25 -5.55
N SER A 51 15.82 7.67 -5.17
CA SER A 51 16.30 7.61 -3.80
C SER A 51 17.27 8.76 -3.52
N THR A 52 17.29 9.22 -2.28
CA THR A 52 18.28 10.16 -1.74
C THR A 52 18.87 9.59 -0.44
N PRO A 53 19.90 10.21 0.15
CA PRO A 53 20.37 9.81 1.48
C PRO A 53 19.25 9.83 2.54
N SER A 54 18.20 10.63 2.36
CA SER A 54 17.07 10.74 3.29
C SER A 54 16.04 9.62 3.13
N GLY A 55 16.01 8.89 2.01
CA GLY A 55 15.04 7.81 1.80
C GLY A 55 14.80 7.40 0.35
N SER A 56 13.84 6.50 0.17
CA SER A 56 13.43 5.98 -1.15
C SER A 56 12.03 6.46 -1.49
N PHE A 57 11.81 6.79 -2.76
CA PHE A 57 10.59 7.41 -3.27
C PHE A 57 9.85 6.46 -4.20
N TYR A 58 8.55 6.35 -3.98
CA TYR A 58 7.64 5.47 -4.70
C TYR A 58 6.39 6.23 -5.12
N TYR A 59 5.76 5.80 -6.21
CA TYR A 59 4.44 6.26 -6.62
C TYR A 59 3.51 5.06 -6.79
N ASP A 60 2.24 5.23 -6.45
CA ASP A 60 1.23 4.19 -6.63
C ASP A 60 0.71 4.28 -8.08
N PHE A 61 1.06 3.29 -8.90
CA PHE A 61 0.69 3.26 -10.31
C PHE A 61 -0.82 3.22 -10.52
N ASP A 62 -1.55 2.57 -9.62
CA ASP A 62 -3.00 2.41 -9.76
C ASP A 62 -3.75 3.69 -9.33
N SER A 63 -3.07 4.59 -8.60
CA SER A 63 -3.60 5.90 -8.22
C SER A 63 -3.52 6.97 -9.31
N ILE A 64 -2.85 6.68 -10.43
CA ILE A 64 -2.64 7.69 -11.47
C ILE A 64 -3.98 8.03 -12.11
N THR A 65 -4.36 9.31 -12.01
CA THR A 65 -5.59 9.84 -12.57
C THR A 65 -5.30 11.03 -13.47
N LEU A 66 -5.88 11.01 -14.68
CA LEU A 66 -5.84 12.13 -15.60
C LEU A 66 -6.97 13.10 -15.26
N VAL A 67 -6.64 14.25 -14.69
CA VAL A 67 -7.63 15.27 -14.27
C VAL A 67 -8.02 16.17 -15.44
N SER A 68 -7.06 16.48 -16.32
CA SER A 68 -7.25 17.20 -17.58
C SER A 68 -6.10 16.89 -18.52
N LYS A 69 -6.12 17.39 -19.77
CA LYS A 69 -5.14 17.08 -20.83
C LYS A 69 -3.67 17.02 -20.38
N ASN A 70 -3.24 17.89 -19.47
CA ASN A 70 -1.85 17.97 -18.99
C ASN A 70 -1.72 17.82 -17.47
N LEU A 71 -2.80 17.49 -16.77
CA LEU A 71 -2.84 17.46 -15.30
C LEU A 71 -3.03 16.04 -14.79
N ILE A 72 -1.98 15.49 -14.20
CA ILE A 72 -2.00 14.17 -13.56
C ILE A 72 -2.12 14.35 -12.05
N LYS A 73 -2.85 13.46 -11.39
CA LYS A 73 -2.79 13.28 -9.94
C LYS A 73 -2.31 11.87 -9.61
N VAL A 74 -1.40 11.76 -8.65
CA VAL A 74 -0.80 10.48 -8.23
C VAL A 74 -0.47 10.51 -6.73
N TRP A 75 -0.62 9.38 -6.05
CA TRP A 75 -0.12 9.18 -4.70
C TRP A 75 1.35 8.75 -4.72
N THR A 76 2.13 9.31 -3.81
CA THR A 76 3.54 9.03 -3.63
C THR A 76 3.84 8.67 -2.18
N GLN A 77 4.94 7.96 -1.98
CA GLN A 77 5.46 7.60 -0.66
C GLN A 77 6.97 7.85 -0.62
N LEU A 78 7.42 8.50 0.45
CA LEU A 78 8.82 8.53 0.85
C LEU A 78 8.99 7.62 2.07
N VAL A 79 9.77 6.56 1.92
CA VAL A 79 10.22 5.72 3.03
C VAL A 79 11.54 6.27 3.54
N PHE A 80 11.56 6.74 4.79
CA PHE A 80 12.74 7.41 5.34
C PHE A 80 13.86 6.41 5.66
N SER A 81 15.09 6.80 5.35
CA SER A 81 16.29 6.13 5.86
C SER A 81 16.53 6.54 7.31
N PRO A 82 17.39 5.83 8.08
CA PRO A 82 17.82 6.29 9.39
C PRO A 82 18.41 7.71 9.37
N ALA A 83 19.17 8.06 8.32
CA ALA A 83 19.71 9.41 8.15
C ALA A 83 18.61 10.45 7.91
N GLY A 84 17.59 10.12 7.12
CA GLY A 84 16.43 10.97 6.90
C GLY A 84 15.60 11.20 8.17
N ILE A 85 15.41 10.16 8.98
CA ILE A 85 14.75 10.28 10.29
C ILE A 85 15.55 11.23 11.19
N SER A 86 16.87 11.04 11.30
CA SER A 86 17.73 11.94 12.08
C SER A 86 17.63 13.40 11.62
N GLN A 87 17.62 13.66 10.31
CA GLN A 87 17.44 15.01 9.75
C GLN A 87 16.07 15.60 10.13
N MET A 88 15.00 14.81 10.07
CA MET A 88 13.65 15.26 10.46
C MET A 88 13.57 15.57 11.96
N VAL A 89 14.22 14.76 12.80
CA VAL A 89 14.29 14.97 14.26
C VAL A 89 15.09 16.24 14.58
N GLU A 90 16.21 16.45 13.91
CA GLU A 90 17.02 17.66 14.08
C GLU A 90 16.26 18.93 13.66
N ALA A 91 15.59 18.89 12.51
CA ALA A 91 14.89 20.06 11.96
C ALA A 91 13.57 20.38 12.68
N PHE A 92 12.83 19.36 13.13
CA PHE A 92 11.44 19.53 13.59
C PHE A 92 11.13 18.92 14.96
N GLY A 93 12.13 18.35 15.64
CA GLY A 93 12.05 17.88 17.01
C GLY A 93 11.75 16.39 17.19
N PRO A 94 11.79 15.90 18.45
CA PRO A 94 11.81 14.49 18.79
C PRO A 94 10.53 13.73 18.46
N LYS A 95 9.42 14.42 18.12
CA LYS A 95 8.18 13.76 17.70
C LYS A 95 8.34 12.90 16.44
N TYR A 96 9.40 13.14 15.65
CA TYR A 96 9.72 12.35 14.45
C TYR A 96 10.66 11.16 14.73
N ASN A 97 11.02 10.87 15.99
CA ASN A 97 11.87 9.72 16.32
C ASN A 97 11.29 8.38 15.87
N ASN A 98 9.95 8.29 15.79
CA ASN A 98 9.25 7.09 15.32
C ASN A 98 8.66 7.27 13.92
N LEU A 99 9.16 8.22 13.12
CA LEU A 99 8.75 8.43 11.73
C LEU A 99 9.07 7.18 10.89
N GLN A 100 8.13 6.76 10.05
CA GLN A 100 8.31 5.64 9.12
C GLN A 100 8.31 6.15 7.67
N ASN A 101 7.25 6.82 7.28
CA ASN A 101 7.03 7.27 5.91
C ASN A 101 6.30 8.60 5.85
N GLN A 102 6.43 9.25 4.70
CA GLN A 102 5.57 10.35 4.28
C GLN A 102 4.77 9.87 3.07
N VAL A 103 3.46 10.04 3.08
CA VAL A 103 2.60 9.84 1.92
C VAL A 103 2.21 11.20 1.37
N GLY A 104 2.17 11.38 0.05
CA GLY A 104 1.78 12.64 -0.55
C GLY A 104 0.95 12.50 -1.80
N GLN A 105 0.00 13.39 -1.99
CA GLN A 105 -0.72 13.55 -3.25
C GLN A 105 -0.01 14.61 -4.09
N PHE A 106 0.40 14.23 -5.28
CA PHE A 106 1.07 15.08 -6.24
C PHE A 106 0.07 15.41 -7.35
N ASP A 107 -0.23 16.69 -7.50
CA ASP A 107 -0.84 17.21 -8.72
C ASP A 107 0.30 17.70 -9.63
N ILE A 108 0.40 17.17 -10.84
CA ILE A 108 1.52 17.38 -11.78
C ILE A 108 0.98 18.04 -13.05
N ASP A 109 1.47 19.23 -13.37
CA ASP A 109 1.26 19.89 -14.65
C ASP A 109 2.40 19.52 -15.61
N CYS A 110 2.10 18.65 -16.57
CA CYS A 110 3.04 18.15 -17.56
C CYS A 110 3.42 19.19 -18.62
N ALA A 111 2.61 20.24 -18.84
CA ALA A 111 2.94 21.29 -19.81
C ALA A 111 3.98 22.25 -19.24
N GLU A 112 3.87 22.57 -17.95
CA GLU A 112 4.77 23.53 -17.29
C GLU A 112 5.84 22.89 -16.40
N SER A 113 5.83 21.56 -16.24
CA SER A 113 6.71 20.83 -15.30
C SER A 113 6.62 21.37 -13.87
N LYS A 114 5.38 21.63 -13.43
CA LYS A 114 5.09 22.13 -12.08
C LYS A 114 4.39 21.07 -11.25
N VAL A 115 4.57 21.17 -9.93
CA VAL A 115 3.89 20.30 -8.97
C VAL A 115 3.22 21.10 -7.87
N ARG A 116 2.11 20.57 -7.38
CA ARG A 116 1.53 20.96 -6.09
C ARG A 116 1.44 19.71 -5.22
N ILE A 117 1.98 19.80 -4.02
CA ILE A 117 2.17 18.62 -3.15
C ILE A 117 1.42 18.83 -1.83
N THR A 118 0.56 17.88 -1.50
CA THR A 118 0.01 17.70 -0.15
C THR A 118 0.67 16.48 0.47
N PHE A 119 1.09 16.54 1.73
CA PHE A 119 1.81 15.43 2.38
C PHE A 119 1.30 15.15 3.79
N PHE A 120 1.52 13.92 4.23
CA PHE A 120 1.13 13.37 5.52
C PHE A 120 2.29 12.51 6.04
N ASN A 121 2.77 12.80 7.24
CA ASN A 121 3.84 12.05 7.90
C ASN A 121 3.23 11.06 8.87
N TYR A 122 3.67 9.80 8.81
CA TYR A 122 3.16 8.71 9.64
C TYR A 122 4.26 8.10 10.51
N SER A 123 3.91 7.79 11.75
CA SER A 123 4.76 7.00 12.63
C SER A 123 4.74 5.52 12.24
N ARG A 124 5.67 4.73 12.79
CA ARG A 124 5.70 3.28 12.62
C ARG A 124 4.46 2.56 13.14
N ASP A 125 3.76 3.18 14.08
CA ASP A 125 2.52 2.65 14.66
C ASP A 125 1.27 3.07 13.85
N GLY A 126 1.46 3.76 12.72
CA GLY A 126 0.39 4.22 11.84
C GLY A 126 -0.25 5.55 12.27
N GLU A 127 0.30 6.22 13.28
CA GLU A 127 -0.23 7.51 13.74
C GLU A 127 0.21 8.66 12.82
N MET A 128 -0.70 9.56 12.48
CA MET A 128 -0.36 10.76 11.72
C MET A 128 0.35 11.78 12.61
N LEU A 129 1.62 12.04 12.32
CA LEU A 129 2.47 12.98 13.07
C LEU A 129 2.29 14.43 12.62
N ALA A 130 2.04 14.64 11.32
CA ALA A 130 1.82 15.94 10.71
C ALA A 130 1.20 15.81 9.32
N SER A 131 0.56 16.89 8.87
CA SER A 131 0.09 17.05 7.49
C SER A 131 0.38 18.47 7.00
N GLY A 132 0.58 18.66 5.71
CA GLY A 132 0.84 19.98 5.16
C GLY A 132 0.81 20.03 3.64
N GLN A 133 1.12 21.20 3.11
CA GLN A 133 1.35 21.43 1.70
C GLN A 133 2.72 22.05 1.50
N TYR A 134 3.46 21.56 0.50
CA TYR A 134 4.70 22.22 0.10
C TYR A 134 4.35 23.52 -0.61
N LYS A 135 4.80 24.66 -0.07
CA LYS A 135 4.39 26.01 -0.52
C LYS A 135 2.87 26.12 -0.72
N LYS A 136 2.15 26.20 0.41
CA LYS A 136 0.68 26.14 0.52
C LYS A 136 -0.06 26.76 -0.68
N GLY A 137 -0.78 25.92 -1.42
CA GLY A 137 -1.62 26.31 -2.56
C GLY A 137 -0.87 26.67 -3.86
N GLU A 138 0.46 26.71 -3.83
CA GLU A 138 1.28 27.15 -4.96
C GLU A 138 1.70 25.99 -5.86
N TRP A 139 1.74 26.29 -7.15
CA TRP A 139 2.41 25.46 -8.14
C TRP A 139 3.90 25.79 -8.13
N VAL A 140 4.73 24.78 -7.97
CA VAL A 140 6.19 24.95 -7.91
C VAL A 140 6.84 24.32 -9.12
N LEU A 141 7.66 25.11 -9.82
CA LEU A 141 8.51 24.61 -10.90
C LEU A 141 9.49 23.58 -10.34
N VAL A 142 9.59 22.43 -11.00
CA VAL A 142 10.52 21.37 -10.62
C VAL A 142 11.77 21.44 -11.50
N PRO A 143 12.94 21.77 -10.93
CA PRO A 143 14.18 21.77 -11.70
C PRO A 143 14.52 20.36 -12.21
N SER A 144 15.07 20.30 -13.42
CA SER A 144 15.62 19.06 -13.99
C SER A 144 16.73 18.49 -13.10
N GLY A 145 16.84 17.16 -13.06
CA GLY A 145 17.84 16.45 -12.26
C GLY A 145 17.46 16.24 -10.80
N THR A 146 16.27 16.69 -10.39
CA THR A 146 15.69 16.34 -9.09
C THR A 146 14.97 14.99 -9.17
N VAL A 147 14.81 14.30 -8.03
CA VAL A 147 14.04 13.04 -7.96
C VAL A 147 12.58 13.25 -8.43
N VAL A 148 11.98 14.41 -8.11
CA VAL A 148 10.63 14.74 -8.59
C VAL A 148 10.61 14.93 -10.11
N SER A 149 11.67 15.48 -10.73
CA SER A 149 11.73 15.61 -12.19
C SER A 149 11.74 14.24 -12.90
N THR A 150 12.30 13.19 -12.27
CA THR A 150 12.23 11.82 -12.79
C THR A 150 10.79 11.31 -12.82
N LEU A 151 10.02 11.53 -11.75
CA LEU A 151 8.60 11.18 -11.71
C LEU A 151 7.80 11.92 -12.80
N ILE A 152 8.05 13.21 -12.99
CA ILE A 152 7.39 14.01 -14.03
C ILE A 152 7.71 13.44 -15.41
N GLN A 153 8.97 13.14 -15.71
CA GLN A 153 9.36 12.57 -17.00
C GLN A 153 8.67 11.24 -17.27
N GLU A 154 8.63 10.36 -16.26
CA GLU A 154 7.98 9.05 -16.37
C GLU A 154 6.48 9.20 -16.62
N LEU A 155 5.77 9.93 -15.77
CA LEU A 155 4.30 10.03 -15.84
C LEU A 155 3.82 10.87 -17.02
N CYS A 156 4.49 11.96 -17.35
CA CYS A 156 4.13 12.79 -18.50
C CYS A 156 4.48 12.11 -19.83
N GLY A 157 5.45 11.20 -19.86
CA GLY A 157 5.73 10.34 -21.01
C GLY A 157 4.54 9.45 -21.36
N LEU A 158 3.87 8.87 -20.35
CA LEU A 158 2.68 8.03 -20.52
C LEU A 158 1.51 8.77 -21.22
N LEU A 159 1.40 10.10 -21.03
CA LEU A 159 0.39 10.92 -21.75
C LEU A 159 0.68 10.99 -23.23
N THR A 160 1.95 11.19 -23.59
CA THR A 160 2.35 11.30 -25.00
C THR A 160 2.21 9.98 -25.74
N GLU A 161 2.28 8.86 -25.03
CA GLU A 161 2.10 7.51 -25.57
C GLU A 161 0.62 7.06 -25.60
N GLY A 162 -0.32 7.88 -25.12
CA GLY A 162 -1.75 7.55 -25.11
C GLY A 162 -2.10 6.37 -24.20
N GLN A 163 -1.32 6.12 -23.15
CA GLN A 163 -1.50 4.96 -22.26
C GLN A 163 -2.58 5.18 -21.18
N PHE A 164 -3.12 6.39 -21.04
CA PHE A 164 -4.22 6.67 -20.15
C PHE A 164 -5.56 6.47 -20.84
N LYS A 165 -6.44 5.66 -20.25
CA LYS A 165 -7.85 5.60 -20.64
C LYS A 165 -8.54 6.87 -20.13
N GLU A 166 -9.19 7.61 -21.02
CA GLU A 166 -10.15 8.63 -20.62
C GLU A 166 -11.27 7.93 -19.83
N PHE A 167 -11.57 8.44 -18.63
CA PHE A 167 -12.69 7.98 -17.80
C PHE A 167 -13.94 8.81 -18.09
#